data_AF-A0A2S7PSF1-F1
#
_entry.id   AF-A0A2S7PSF1-F1
#
_cell.length_a   1.000
_cell.length_b   1.000
_cell.length_c   1.000
_cell.angle_alpha   90.00
_cell.angle_beta   90.00
_cell.angle_gamma   90.00
#
_symmetry.space_group_name_H-M   'P 1'
#
loop_
_entity.id
_entity.type
_entity.pdbx_description
1 polymer ?
#
loop_
_entity_poly.entity_id
_entity_poly.type
_entity_poly.pdbx_seq_one_letter_code
_entity_poly.pdbx_strand_id
1 'polypeptide(L)'
;MFWTIARRAAQQTQSKIPFDIYQNPYKAKRLWPPDFAKLSQKHQFRLERRYKRRAKLKWARPGWTKGVKIVQLGSILFVIVYGVLFADWSKGSASAHSPFDGIRKWFFGLTDSTLTRDTVRRRVEQPNSASPVVDARK
;
A
#
# COMPACT_ATOMS: atom_id res chain seq x y z
N MET A 1 -18.42 -7.69 18.49
CA MET A 1 -17.13 -6.97 18.33
C MET A 1 -17.04 -6.07 17.09
N PHE A 2 -18.10 -5.88 16.30
CA PHE A 2 -18.09 -5.04 15.08
C PHE A 2 -18.66 -3.62 15.25
N TRP A 3 -19.38 -3.37 16.35
CA TRP A 3 -19.99 -2.05 16.65
C TRP A 3 -18.99 -0.91 16.82
N THR A 4 -17.75 -1.23 17.20
CA THR A 4 -16.68 -0.24 17.37
C THR A 4 -16.09 0.24 16.05
N ILE A 5 -16.12 -0.60 15.00
CA ILE A 5 -15.61 -0.26 13.67
C ILE A 5 -16.59 0.68 12.95
N ALA A 6 -17.89 0.37 12.99
CA ALA A 6 -18.93 1.24 12.41
C ALA A 6 -18.95 2.62 13.07
N ARG A 7 -18.84 2.69 14.42
CA ARG A 7 -18.71 3.96 15.15
C ARG A 7 -17.46 4.75 14.76
N ARG A 8 -16.32 4.09 14.49
CA ARG A 8 -15.08 4.77 14.08
C ARG A 8 -15.14 5.26 12.64
N ALA A 9 -15.73 4.49 11.72
CA ALA A 9 -15.88 4.90 10.33
C ALA A 9 -16.78 6.15 10.20
N ALA A 10 -17.88 6.19 10.97
CA ALA A 10 -18.76 7.36 11.03
C ALA A 10 -18.12 8.61 11.67
N GLN A 11 -17.06 8.44 12.49
CA GLN A 11 -16.33 9.55 13.12
C GLN A 11 -15.24 10.16 12.23
N GLN A 12 -14.76 9.45 11.20
CA GLN A 12 -13.66 9.95 10.34
C GLN A 12 -14.11 10.98 9.31
N THR A 13 -15.40 11.03 8.98
CA THR A 13 -15.99 11.98 8.01
C THR A 13 -16.45 13.29 8.64
N GLN A 14 -16.57 13.35 9.98
CA GLN A 14 -17.01 14.55 10.69
C GLN A 14 -15.82 15.47 11.00
N SER A 15 -15.36 16.24 10.00
CA SER A 15 -14.48 17.40 10.18
C SER A 15 -15.20 18.62 10.77
N LYS A 16 -16.43 18.45 11.26
CA LYS A 16 -17.14 19.46 12.04
C LYS A 16 -16.64 19.39 13.48
N ILE A 17 -15.96 20.43 13.92
CA ILE A 17 -15.58 20.65 15.31
C ILE A 17 -16.81 20.31 16.18
N PRO A 18 -16.75 19.31 17.08
CA PRO A 18 -17.92 18.78 17.79
C PRO A 18 -18.45 19.72 18.88
N PHE A 19 -17.94 20.95 18.93
CA PHE A 19 -18.32 21.98 19.87
C PHE A 19 -18.59 23.27 19.11
N ASP A 20 -19.69 23.93 19.45
CA ASP A 20 -19.97 25.28 18.98
C ASP A 20 -18.95 26.23 19.63
N ILE A 21 -18.14 26.88 18.78
CA ILE A 21 -17.04 27.78 19.17
C ILE A 21 -17.56 28.90 20.07
N TYR A 22 -18.81 29.35 19.84
CA TYR A 22 -19.41 30.45 20.56
C TYR A 22 -19.99 30.03 21.92
N GLN A 23 -20.40 28.75 22.06
CA GLN A 23 -21.02 28.19 23.27
C GLN A 23 -20.04 27.46 24.21
N ASN A 24 -18.76 27.36 23.87
CA ASN A 24 -17.78 26.65 24.70
C ASN A 24 -17.49 27.42 26.02
N PRO A 25 -17.71 26.82 27.22
CA PRO A 25 -17.36 27.41 28.51
C PRO A 25 -15.86 27.71 28.64
N TYR A 26 -15.02 26.91 27.99
CA TYR A 26 -13.57 27.04 28.00
C TYR A 26 -13.08 27.81 26.78
N LYS A 27 -13.28 29.14 26.78
CA LYS A 27 -12.78 30.01 25.71
C LYS A 27 -11.24 30.07 25.73
N ALA A 28 -10.62 29.96 24.57
CA ALA A 28 -9.17 30.13 24.46
C ALA A 28 -8.79 31.57 24.79
N LYS A 29 -7.94 31.78 25.81
CA LYS A 29 -7.45 33.13 26.19
C LYS A 29 -6.65 33.81 25.07
N ARG A 30 -6.11 33.03 24.13
CA ARG A 30 -5.31 33.50 23.00
C ARG A 30 -5.77 32.77 21.74
N LEU A 31 -6.07 33.52 20.69
CA LEU A 31 -6.44 32.97 19.39
C LEU A 31 -5.24 32.16 18.85
N TRP A 32 -5.50 30.92 18.45
CA TRP A 32 -4.59 30.08 17.68
C TRP A 32 -5.15 30.03 16.25
N PRO A 33 -4.34 30.12 15.18
CA PRO A 33 -2.89 30.22 15.12
C PRO A 33 -2.36 31.62 15.45
N PRO A 34 -1.15 31.75 16.02
CA PRO A 34 -0.52 33.05 16.13
C PRO A 34 -0.17 33.58 14.73
N ASP A 35 -0.33 34.88 14.52
CA ASP A 35 0.12 35.55 13.29
C ASP A 35 1.65 35.44 13.18
N PHE A 36 2.14 34.52 12.36
CA PHE A 36 3.57 34.27 12.21
C PHE A 36 4.32 35.51 11.69
N ALA A 37 3.68 36.35 10.88
CA ALA A 37 4.28 37.59 10.34
C ALA A 37 4.63 38.62 11.44
N LYS A 38 3.93 38.62 12.57
CA LYS A 38 4.15 39.57 13.69
C LYS A 38 5.15 39.03 14.72
N LEU A 39 5.62 37.79 14.55
CA LEU A 39 6.53 37.13 15.48
C LEU A 39 7.99 37.38 15.10
N SER A 40 8.84 37.64 16.11
CA SER A 40 10.30 37.59 15.94
C SER A 40 10.76 36.24 15.39
N GLN A 41 11.73 36.25 14.47
CA GLN A 41 12.30 35.05 13.83
C GLN A 41 12.83 34.03 14.85
N LYS A 42 13.38 34.47 15.98
CA LYS A 42 13.82 33.59 17.08
C LYS A 42 12.64 32.81 17.68
N HIS A 43 11.47 33.44 17.80
CA HIS A 43 10.26 32.80 18.31
C HIS A 43 9.65 31.84 17.27
N GLN A 44 9.63 32.22 15.99
CA GLN A 44 9.21 31.36 14.89
C GLN A 44 10.03 30.06 14.84
N PHE A 45 11.37 30.16 14.90
CA PHE A 45 12.25 28.99 14.87
C PHE A 45 12.00 28.02 16.04
N ARG A 46 11.71 28.56 17.24
CA ARG A 46 11.33 27.73 18.40
C ARG A 46 10.03 26.98 18.18
N LEU A 47 9.03 27.62 17.58
CA LEU A 47 7.75 27.00 17.26
C LEU A 47 7.91 25.92 16.19
N GLU A 48 8.67 26.21 15.13
CA GLU A 48 8.99 25.26 14.06
C GLU A 48 9.72 24.03 14.62
N ARG A 49 10.75 24.23 15.46
CA ARG A 49 11.47 23.13 16.10
C ARG A 49 10.55 22.27 16.97
N ARG A 50 9.66 22.89 17.76
CA ARG A 50 8.68 22.18 18.58
C ARG A 50 7.68 21.42 17.71
N TYR A 51 7.24 21.99 16.60
CA TYR A 51 6.35 21.34 15.63
C TYR A 51 7.02 20.11 15.01
N LYS A 52 8.23 20.24 14.46
CA LYS A 52 9.00 19.14 13.87
C LYS A 52 9.19 17.98 14.85
N ARG A 53 9.52 18.28 16.12
CA ARG A 53 9.65 17.26 17.18
C ARG A 53 8.32 16.54 17.45
N ARG A 54 7.22 17.28 17.60
CA ARG A 54 5.89 16.70 17.84
C ARG A 54 5.40 15.89 16.64
N ALA A 55 5.66 16.34 15.43
CA ALA A 55 5.39 15.59 14.21
C ALA A 55 6.16 14.26 14.23
N LYS A 56 7.47 14.27 14.49
CA LYS A 56 8.28 13.04 14.61
C LYS A 56 7.70 12.07 15.64
N LEU A 57 7.29 12.55 16.82
CA LEU A 57 6.63 11.74 17.85
C LEU A 57 5.28 11.16 17.40
N LYS A 58 4.47 11.92 16.65
CA LYS A 58 3.20 11.44 16.08
C LYS A 58 3.44 10.39 14.98
N TRP A 59 4.54 10.49 14.25
CA TRP A 59 4.92 9.52 13.23
C TRP A 59 5.63 8.28 13.79
N ALA A 60 6.22 8.37 14.98
CA ALA A 60 6.85 7.27 15.73
C ALA A 60 5.84 6.27 16.36
N ARG A 61 4.57 6.25 15.90
CA ARG A 61 3.54 5.32 16.41
C ARG A 61 3.93 3.84 16.20
N PRO A 62 3.47 2.93 17.07
CA PRO A 62 3.97 1.55 17.20
C PRO A 62 4.00 0.80 15.87
N GLY A 63 5.20 0.63 15.33
CA GLY A 63 5.46 -0.05 14.07
C GLY A 63 5.01 -1.51 14.07
N TRP A 64 5.09 -2.18 15.22
CA TRP A 64 4.68 -3.58 15.36
C TRP A 64 3.25 -3.83 14.90
N THR A 65 2.30 -3.00 15.35
CA THR A 65 0.89 -3.13 14.95
C THR A 65 0.67 -2.86 13.46
N LYS A 66 1.49 -2.01 12.83
CA LYS A 66 1.45 -1.79 11.37
C LYS A 66 1.98 -3.02 10.64
N GLY A 67 3.08 -3.59 11.11
CA GLY A 67 3.66 -4.83 10.57
C GLY A 67 2.67 -5.98 10.63
N VAL A 68 2.06 -6.24 11.79
CA VAL A 68 1.05 -7.30 11.94
C VAL A 68 -0.14 -7.08 11.01
N LYS A 69 -0.60 -5.83 10.80
CA LYS A 69 -1.69 -5.53 9.86
C LYS A 69 -1.31 -5.79 8.40
N ILE A 70 -0.09 -5.45 8.01
CA ILE A 70 0.42 -5.73 6.66
C ILE A 70 0.53 -7.24 6.45
N VAL A 71 1.05 -7.97 7.43
CA VAL A 71 1.14 -9.43 7.39
C VAL A 71 -0.25 -10.07 7.36
N GLN A 72 -1.20 -9.58 8.15
CA GLN A 72 -2.58 -10.06 8.15
C GLN A 72 -3.26 -9.82 6.80
N LEU A 73 -3.09 -8.63 6.22
CA LEU A 73 -3.63 -8.34 4.89
C LEU A 73 -2.94 -9.20 3.81
N GLY A 74 -1.62 -9.36 3.93
CA GLY A 74 -0.83 -10.20 3.02
C GLY A 74 -1.21 -11.68 3.09
N SER A 75 -1.48 -12.22 4.28
CA SER A 75 -1.90 -13.60 4.44
C SER A 75 -3.31 -13.84 3.87
N ILE A 76 -4.24 -12.90 4.08
CA ILE A 76 -5.57 -12.95 3.47
C ILE A 76 -5.45 -12.94 1.94
N LEU A 77 -4.67 -12.02 1.38
CA LEU A 77 -4.46 -11.93 -0.06
C LEU A 77 -3.79 -13.19 -0.63
N PHE A 78 -2.81 -13.73 0.08
CA PHE A 78 -2.11 -14.96 -0.30
C PHE A 78 -3.08 -16.15 -0.40
N VAL A 79 -3.96 -16.33 0.61
CA VAL A 79 -4.97 -17.39 0.60
C VAL A 79 -5.98 -17.20 -0.54
N ILE A 80 -6.40 -15.95 -0.81
CA ILE A 80 -7.29 -15.66 -1.93
C ILE A 80 -6.64 -15.99 -3.27
N VAL A 81 -5.40 -15.55 -3.51
CA VAL A 81 -4.66 -15.84 -4.75
C VAL A 81 -4.47 -17.34 -4.92
N TYR A 82 -4.08 -18.06 -3.87
CA TYR A 82 -3.97 -19.51 -3.89
C TYR A 82 -5.30 -20.19 -4.21
N GLY A 83 -6.39 -19.75 -3.55
CA GLY A 83 -7.73 -20.25 -3.79
C GLY A 83 -8.21 -20.06 -5.23
N VAL A 84 -7.97 -18.87 -5.81
CA VAL A 84 -8.42 -18.56 -7.17
C VAL A 84 -7.56 -19.26 -8.21
N LEU A 85 -6.22 -19.23 -8.09
CA LEU A 85 -5.33 -19.75 -9.13
C LEU A 85 -5.05 -21.26 -9.03
N PHE A 86 -4.87 -21.78 -7.82
CA PHE A 86 -4.30 -23.11 -7.60
C PHE A 86 -5.25 -24.10 -6.95
N ALA A 87 -6.24 -23.65 -6.17
CA ALA A 87 -7.19 -24.56 -5.55
C ALA A 87 -8.12 -25.16 -6.63
N ASP A 88 -8.02 -26.46 -6.84
CA ASP A 88 -8.88 -27.18 -7.78
C ASP A 88 -10.20 -27.54 -7.09
N TRP A 89 -11.20 -26.67 -7.25
CA TRP A 89 -12.53 -26.85 -6.67
C TRP A 89 -13.34 -27.97 -7.38
N SER A 90 -12.81 -28.54 -8.47
CA SER A 90 -13.49 -29.55 -9.28
C SER A 90 -13.59 -30.92 -8.61
N LYS A 91 -12.76 -31.22 -7.59
CA LYS A 91 -12.75 -32.53 -6.92
C LYS A 91 -13.96 -32.81 -6.04
N GLY A 92 -14.83 -31.82 -5.76
CA GLY A 92 -15.96 -31.99 -4.84
C GLY A 92 -17.27 -31.29 -5.25
N SER A 93 -17.34 -30.60 -6.39
CA SER A 93 -18.56 -29.93 -6.84
C SER A 93 -18.87 -30.33 -8.28
N ALA A 94 -20.11 -30.77 -8.51
CA ALA A 94 -20.63 -31.34 -9.76
C ALA A 94 -20.77 -30.32 -10.92
N SER A 95 -19.78 -29.45 -11.10
CA SER A 95 -19.71 -28.49 -12.19
C SER A 95 -18.49 -28.78 -13.05
N ALA A 96 -18.71 -29.15 -14.31
CA ALA A 96 -17.70 -29.52 -15.30
C ALA A 96 -16.68 -28.41 -15.65
N HIS A 97 -16.81 -27.22 -15.06
CA HIS A 97 -15.90 -26.10 -15.24
C HIS A 97 -15.49 -25.52 -13.89
N SER A 98 -14.18 -25.36 -13.66
CA SER A 98 -13.66 -24.64 -12.50
C SER A 98 -14.15 -23.18 -12.55
N PRO A 99 -14.75 -22.63 -11.48
CA PRO A 99 -15.41 -21.32 -11.50
C PRO A 99 -14.45 -20.14 -11.80
N PHE A 100 -13.14 -20.36 -11.69
CA PHE A 100 -12.12 -19.33 -11.90
C PHE A 100 -11.24 -19.58 -13.14
N ASP A 101 -11.63 -20.48 -14.03
CA ASP A 101 -10.80 -20.90 -15.17
C ASP A 101 -10.48 -19.75 -16.15
N GLY A 102 -11.43 -18.83 -16.36
CA GLY A 102 -11.21 -17.61 -17.15
C GLY A 102 -10.19 -16.65 -16.53
N ILE A 103 -10.20 -16.51 -15.20
CA ILE A 103 -9.26 -15.66 -14.46
C ILE A 103 -7.85 -16.27 -14.47
N ARG A 104 -7.75 -17.61 -14.36
CA ARG A 104 -6.47 -18.34 -14.47
C ARG A 104 -5.83 -18.14 -15.84
N LYS A 105 -6.58 -18.34 -16.91
CA LYS A 105 -6.08 -18.19 -18.29
C LYS A 105 -5.65 -16.76 -18.59
N TRP A 106 -6.42 -15.78 -18.14
CA TRP A 106 -6.03 -14.37 -18.26
C TRP A 106 -4.76 -14.04 -17.46
N PHE A 107 -4.66 -14.51 -16.20
CA PHE A 107 -3.50 -14.26 -15.36
C PHE A 107 -2.22 -14.88 -15.95
N PHE A 108 -2.25 -16.17 -16.30
CA PHE A 108 -1.10 -16.85 -16.90
C PHE A 108 -0.75 -16.29 -18.29
N GLY A 109 -1.75 -15.93 -19.10
CA GLY A 109 -1.51 -15.26 -20.39
C GLY A 109 -0.82 -13.89 -20.23
N LEU A 110 -1.17 -13.14 -19.19
CA LEU A 110 -0.53 -11.85 -18.89
C LEU A 110 0.90 -12.05 -18.39
N THR A 111 1.13 -12.98 -17.45
CA THR A 111 2.48 -13.25 -16.91
C THR A 111 3.41 -13.84 -17.94
N ASP A 112 2.92 -14.74 -18.79
CA ASP A 112 3.73 -15.33 -19.86
C ASP A 112 4.09 -14.26 -20.89
N SER A 113 3.16 -13.38 -21.26
CA SER A 113 3.44 -12.29 -22.22
C SER A 113 4.49 -11.30 -21.74
N THR A 114 4.59 -11.04 -20.43
CA THR A 114 5.57 -10.11 -19.86
C THR A 114 6.91 -10.77 -19.63
N LEU A 115 6.93 -12.01 -19.11
CA LEU A 115 8.18 -12.78 -18.89
C LEU A 115 8.82 -13.24 -20.21
N THR A 116 8.03 -13.61 -21.22
CA THR A 116 8.54 -14.00 -22.55
C THR A 116 9.08 -12.82 -23.35
N ARG A 117 8.59 -11.59 -23.13
CA ARG A 117 9.13 -10.39 -23.82
C ARG A 117 10.61 -10.16 -23.54
N ASP A 118 11.05 -10.45 -22.33
CA ASP A 118 12.45 -10.30 -21.92
C ASP A 118 13.36 -11.38 -22.54
N THR A 119 12.85 -12.59 -22.76
CA THR A 119 13.61 -13.68 -23.40
C THR A 119 13.73 -13.50 -24.91
N VAL A 120 12.69 -13.02 -25.59
CA VAL A 120 12.71 -12.75 -27.03
C VAL A 120 13.65 -11.60 -27.38
N ARG A 121 13.68 -10.52 -26.58
CA ARG A 121 14.61 -9.39 -26.80
C ARG A 121 16.07 -9.83 -26.70
N ARG A 122 16.40 -10.67 -25.71
CA ARG A 122 17.74 -11.25 -25.52
C ARG A 122 18.18 -12.13 -26.69
N ARG A 123 17.24 -12.82 -27.34
CA ARG A 123 17.49 -13.67 -28.52
C ARG A 123 17.71 -12.86 -29.80
N VAL A 124 16.99 -11.75 -29.96
CA VAL A 124 17.12 -10.82 -31.10
C VAL A 124 18.41 -10.00 -31.05
N GLU A 125 19.04 -9.84 -29.88
CA GLU A 125 20.38 -9.23 -29.73
C GLU A 125 21.54 -10.20 -30.03
N GLN A 126 21.31 -11.53 -30.04
CA GLN A 126 22.31 -12.57 -30.31
C GLN A 126 22.53 -13.05 -31.76
N PRO A 127 21.84 -12.60 -32.83
CA PRO A 127 22.03 -13.19 -34.16
C PRO A 127 23.33 -12.76 -34.87
N ASN A 128 24.07 -11.76 -34.36
CA ASN A 128 25.26 -11.21 -35.04
C ASN A 128 26.62 -11.55 -34.38
N SER A 129 26.65 -12.29 -33.27
CA SER A 129 27.91 -12.64 -32.57
C SER A 129 28.28 -14.12 -32.62
N ALA A 130 27.50 -14.96 -33.32
CA ALA A 130 27.80 -16.37 -33.49
C ALA A 130 28.13 -16.69 -34.96
N SER A 131 29.31 -16.26 -35.42
CA SER A 131 29.99 -16.95 -36.53
C SER A 131 30.93 -18.02 -35.93
N PRO A 132 31.00 -19.24 -36.50
CA PRO A 132 31.70 -20.35 -35.87
C PRO A 132 33.20 -20.19 -36.06
N VAL A 133 33.97 -20.09 -34.96
CA VAL A 133 35.41 -20.30 -34.99
C VAL A 133 35.64 -21.82 -35.04
N VAL A 134 35.70 -22.34 -36.26
CA VAL A 134 36.39 -23.60 -36.56
C VAL A 134 37.81 -23.20 -36.90
N ASP A 135 38.79 -23.57 -36.07
CA ASP A 135 40.10 -23.90 -36.64
C ASP A 135 40.93 -24.90 -35.82
N ALA A 136 41.37 -25.89 -36.58
CA ALA A 136 42.38 -26.94 -36.43
C ALA A 136 43.09 -27.17 -35.09
N ARG A 137 42.85 -28.37 -34.54
CA ARG A 137 43.77 -29.10 -33.65
C ARG A 137 44.90 -29.71 -34.50
N LYS A 138 46.16 -29.44 -34.15
CA LYS A 138 47.36 -30.14 -34.64
C LYS A 138 48.13 -30.70 -33.45
#